data_AF-A0A2D8XGE9-F1
#
_entry.id   AF-A0A2D8XGE9-F1
#
_cell.length_a   1.000
_cell.length_b   1.000
_cell.length_c   1.000
_cell.angle_alpha   90.00
_cell.angle_beta   90.00
_cell.angle_gamma   90.00
#
_symmetry.space_group_name_H-M   'P 1'
#
loop_
_entity.id
_entity.type
_entity.pdbx_description
1 polymer ?
#
loop_
_entity_poly.entity_id
_entity_poly.type
_entity_poly.pdbx_seq_one_letter_code
_entity_poly.pdbx_strand_id
1 'polypeptide(L)'
;MEILKEAEKIFKQRHNQYGDFVPRFKKTAALYAALLGIKVVGSTICKLIILEKLSRSGHTYIKDNWLDIINYSLMGEILQKLEDQEKKQKVQPIK
;
A
#
# COMPACT_ATOMS: atom_id res chain seq x y z
N MET A 1 -19.90 -8.35 5.11
CA MET A 1 -19.46 -9.30 4.05
C MET A 1 -19.53 -8.69 2.66
N GLU A 2 -20.51 -7.83 2.34
CA GLU A 2 -20.61 -7.19 1.02
C GLU A 2 -19.45 -6.25 0.69
N ILE A 3 -19.01 -5.41 1.63
CA ILE A 3 -17.91 -4.47 1.39
C ILE A 3 -16.58 -5.17 1.06
N LEU A 4 -16.33 -6.36 1.61
CA LEU A 4 -15.13 -7.13 1.32
C LEU A 4 -15.16 -7.69 -0.11
N LYS A 5 -16.32 -8.20 -0.57
CA LYS A 5 -16.50 -8.65 -1.95
C LYS A 5 -16.31 -7.51 -2.95
N GLU A 6 -16.80 -6.33 -2.60
CA GLU A 6 -16.61 -5.14 -3.43
C GLU A 6 -15.17 -4.65 -3.44
N ALA A 7 -14.50 -4.64 -2.29
CA ALA A 7 -13.08 -4.33 -2.20
C ALA A 7 -12.26 -5.30 -3.08
N GLU A 8 -12.57 -6.60 -3.03
CA GLU A 8 -11.93 -7.62 -3.89
C GLU A 8 -12.16 -7.33 -5.39
N LYS A 9 -13.39 -6.97 -5.78
CA LYS A 9 -13.69 -6.59 -7.17
C LYS A 9 -12.87 -5.38 -7.60
N ILE A 10 -12.80 -4.35 -6.76
CA ILE A 10 -12.01 -3.14 -7.05
C ILE A 10 -10.52 -3.46 -7.13
N PHE A 11 -10.01 -4.33 -6.25
CA PHE A 11 -8.62 -4.78 -6.27
C PHE A 11 -8.26 -5.40 -7.63
N LYS A 12 -9.08 -6.34 -8.10
CA LYS A 12 -8.91 -7.00 -9.41
C LYS A 12 -9.03 -6.00 -10.56
N GLN A 13 -10.02 -5.11 -10.51
CA GLN A 13 -10.20 -4.08 -11.52
C GLN A 13 -8.97 -3.15 -11.62
N ARG A 14 -8.42 -2.70 -10.49
CA ARG A 14 -7.23 -1.83 -10.45
C ARG A 14 -5.99 -2.54 -10.98
N HIS A 15 -5.85 -3.84 -10.73
CA HIS A 15 -4.78 -4.63 -11.33
C HIS A 15 -4.88 -4.65 -12.86
N ASN A 16 -6.09 -4.86 -13.40
CA ASN A 16 -6.31 -4.84 -14.85
C ASN A 16 -6.06 -3.45 -15.47
N GLN A 17 -6.34 -2.37 -14.74
CA GLN A 17 -6.17 -1.00 -15.23
C GLN A 17 -4.72 -0.49 -15.16
N TYR A 18 -4.02 -0.82 -14.08
CA TYR A 18 -2.72 -0.21 -13.76
C TYR A 18 -1.57 -1.21 -13.66
N GLY A 19 -1.83 -2.50 -13.87
CA GLY A 19 -0.87 -3.57 -13.69
C GLY A 19 -0.52 -3.86 -12.23
N ASP A 20 0.63 -4.50 -12.03
CA ASP A 20 1.16 -4.78 -10.71
C ASP A 20 1.42 -3.47 -9.92
N PHE A 21 0.90 -3.44 -8.69
CA PHE A 21 1.05 -2.29 -7.81
C PHE A 21 2.45 -2.23 -7.17
N VAL A 22 3.16 -3.35 -7.03
CA VAL A 22 4.49 -3.39 -6.39
C VAL A 22 5.49 -2.41 -7.03
N PRO A 23 5.76 -2.45 -8.35
CA PRO A 23 6.71 -1.51 -8.98
C PRO A 23 6.24 -0.06 -8.88
N ARG A 24 4.93 0.18 -8.99
CA ARG A 24 4.35 1.52 -8.85
C ARG A 24 4.60 2.09 -7.45
N PHE A 25 4.34 1.31 -6.40
CA PHE A 25 4.53 1.74 -5.01
C PHE A 25 6.00 1.90 -4.64
N LYS A 26 6.91 1.07 -5.19
CA LYS A 26 8.35 1.27 -5.07
C LYS A 26 8.79 2.61 -5.69
N LYS A 27 8.30 2.92 -6.90
CA LYS A 27 8.56 4.20 -7.56
C LYS A 27 8.04 5.39 -6.76
N THR A 28 6.80 5.32 -6.28
CA THR A 28 6.22 6.38 -5.44
C THR A 28 7.01 6.58 -4.15
N ALA A 29 7.42 5.50 -3.48
CA ALA A 29 8.25 5.58 -2.28
C ALA A 29 9.59 6.27 -2.56
N ALA A 30 10.23 6.00 -3.70
CA ALA A 30 11.47 6.66 -4.09
C ALA A 30 11.27 8.18 -4.30
N LEU A 31 10.14 8.60 -4.89
CA LEU A 31 9.81 10.02 -5.04
C LEU A 31 9.61 10.70 -3.68
N TYR A 32 8.91 10.05 -2.75
CA TYR A 32 8.75 10.55 -1.39
C TYR A 32 10.08 10.62 -0.64
N ALA A 33 10.94 9.61 -0.80
CA ALA A 33 12.26 9.60 -0.20
C ALA A 33 13.13 10.76 -0.71
N ALA A 34 13.11 11.02 -2.03
CA ALA A 34 13.82 12.13 -2.64
C ALA A 34 13.32 13.49 -2.14
N LEU A 35 12.01 13.65 -1.96
CA LEU A 35 11.41 14.88 -1.45
C LEU A 35 11.73 15.13 0.03
N LEU A 36 11.64 14.10 0.87
CA LEU A 36 11.70 14.24 2.33
C LEU A 36 13.10 14.05 2.91
N GLY A 37 14.06 13.55 2.13
CA GLY A 37 15.41 13.24 2.62
C GLY A 37 15.48 12.08 3.61
N ILE A 38 14.42 11.28 3.71
CA ILE A 38 14.34 10.10 4.59
C ILE A 38 14.05 8.84 3.79
N LYS A 39 14.39 7.68 4.35
CA LYS A 39 14.04 6.40 3.73
C LYS A 39 12.53 6.18 3.78
N VAL A 40 11.90 6.04 2.62
CA VAL A 40 10.49 5.66 2.48
C VAL A 40 10.41 4.37 1.66
N VAL A 41 9.50 3.48 2.04
CA VAL A 41 9.24 2.20 1.36
C VAL A 41 7.78 2.10 0.94
N GLY A 42 7.44 1.17 0.04
CA GLY A 42 6.11 1.08 -0.56
C GLY A 42 5.02 0.84 0.49
N SER A 43 5.27 -0.03 1.47
CA SER A 43 4.32 -0.29 2.57
C SER A 43 4.01 0.97 3.39
N THR A 44 4.96 1.90 3.49
CA THR A 44 4.76 3.20 4.17
C THR A 44 3.80 4.09 3.38
N ILE A 45 3.90 4.11 2.05
CA ILE A 45 2.97 4.86 1.21
C ILE A 45 1.53 4.36 1.38
N CYS A 46 1.30 3.04 1.44
CA CYS A 46 -0.03 2.50 1.73
C CYS A 46 -0.57 3.00 3.07
N LYS A 47 0.25 2.97 4.13
CA LYS A 47 -0.13 3.46 5.46
C LYS A 47 -0.47 4.95 5.45
N LEU A 48 0.31 5.77 4.73
CA LEU A 48 0.02 7.20 4.58
C LEU A 48 -1.32 7.45 3.89
N ILE A 49 -1.65 6.70 2.84
CA ILE A 49 -2.94 6.84 2.15
C ILE A 49 -4.10 6.40 3.06
N ILE A 50 -3.92 5.34 3.86
CA ILE A 50 -4.91 4.92 4.86
C ILE A 50 -5.16 6.03 5.89
N LEU A 51 -4.11 6.66 6.40
CA LEU A 51 -4.23 7.78 7.35
C LEU A 51 -5.02 8.95 6.74
N GLU A 52 -4.76 9.27 5.46
CA GLU A 52 -5.52 10.30 4.74
C GLU A 52 -7.00 9.92 4.52
N LYS A 53 -7.30 8.65 4.32
CA LYS A 53 -8.70 8.19 4.21
C LYS A 53 -9.40 8.22 5.57
N LEU A 54 -8.69 7.92 6.66
CA LEU A 54 -9.21 7.99 8.02
C LEU A 54 -9.45 9.44 8.47
N SER A 55 -8.54 10.37 8.17
CA SER A 55 -8.68 11.79 8.52
C SER A 55 -9.96 12.40 7.94
N ARG A 56 -10.36 11.95 6.75
CA ARG A 56 -11.59 12.35 6.05
C ARG A 56 -12.86 11.64 6.52
N SER A 57 -12.73 10.58 7.32
CA SER A 57 -13.86 9.74 7.74
C SER A 57 -14.53 10.19 9.04
N GLY A 58 -14.16 11.36 9.58
CA GLY A 58 -14.58 11.93 10.86
C GLY A 58 -15.94 11.45 11.41
N HIS A 59 -17.04 12.05 10.95
CA HIS A 59 -18.39 11.74 11.49
C HIS A 59 -19.31 11.02 10.50
N THR A 60 -18.86 10.77 9.27
CA THR A 60 -19.72 10.23 8.21
C THR A 60 -19.13 8.97 7.62
N TYR A 61 -19.95 7.93 7.51
CA TYR A 61 -19.59 6.74 6.77
C TYR A 61 -19.50 7.06 5.27
N ILE A 62 -18.28 7.03 4.73
CA ILE A 62 -18.02 7.17 3.30
C ILE A 62 -17.50 5.82 2.81
N LYS A 63 -18.34 5.11 2.06
CA LYS A 63 -18.05 3.76 1.56
C LYS A 63 -16.73 3.67 0.79
N ASP A 64 -16.46 4.65 -0.07
CA ASP A 64 -15.21 4.74 -0.85
C ASP A 64 -13.96 4.75 0.05
N ASN A 65 -14.00 5.48 1.17
CA ASN A 65 -12.88 5.52 2.10
C ASN A 65 -12.60 4.14 2.69
N TRP A 66 -13.64 3.41 3.07
CA TRP A 66 -13.49 2.06 3.60
C TRP A 66 -12.99 1.06 2.55
N LEU A 67 -13.49 1.14 1.33
CA LEU A 67 -13.01 0.31 0.21
C LEU A 67 -11.52 0.56 -0.08
N ASP A 68 -11.09 1.81 -0.04
CA ASP A 68 -9.68 2.17 -0.17
C ASP A 68 -8.84 1.68 1.01
N ILE A 69 -9.30 1.88 2.24
CA ILE A 69 -8.60 1.40 3.44
C ILE A 69 -8.38 -0.11 3.37
N ILE A 70 -9.39 -0.89 2.98
CA ILE A 70 -9.29 -2.35 2.84
C ILE A 70 -8.24 -2.71 1.78
N ASN A 71 -8.31 -2.09 0.60
CA ASN A 71 -7.39 -2.37 -0.50
C ASN A 71 -5.94 -1.98 -0.18
N TYR A 72 -5.72 -0.80 0.40
CA TYR A 72 -4.38 -0.36 0.78
C TYR A 72 -3.83 -1.13 1.99
N SER A 73 -4.68 -1.66 2.86
CA SER A 73 -4.24 -2.56 3.94
C SER A 73 -3.68 -3.86 3.36
N LEU A 74 -4.39 -4.48 2.41
CA LEU A 74 -3.92 -5.68 1.71
C LEU A 74 -2.62 -5.42 0.93
N MET A 75 -2.58 -4.35 0.13
CA MET A 75 -1.37 -3.98 -0.62
C MET A 75 -0.18 -3.69 0.31
N GLY A 76 -0.43 -2.99 1.43
CA GLY A 76 0.58 -2.66 2.42
C GLY A 76 1.19 -3.89 3.07
N GLU A 77 0.38 -4.89 3.42
CA GLU A 77 0.83 -6.17 3.96
C GLU A 77 1.71 -6.95 2.96
N ILE A 78 1.31 -7.00 1.69
CA ILE A 78 2.09 -7.65 0.63
C ILE A 78 3.44 -6.96 0.45
N LEU A 79 3.44 -5.63 0.36
CA LEU A 79 4.67 -4.84 0.25
C LEU A 79 5.59 -5.02 1.45
N GLN A 80 5.05 -5.01 2.67
CA GLN A 80 5.81 -5.20 3.90
C GLN A 80 6.54 -6.56 3.89
N LYS A 81 5.85 -7.65 3.50
CA LYS A 81 6.47 -8.97 3.38
C LYS A 81 7.63 -9.00 2.39
N LEU A 82 7.46 -8.38 1.21
CA LEU A 82 8.51 -8.30 0.20
C LEU A 82 9.71 -7.48 0.71
N GLU A 83 9.46 -6.34 1.33
CA GLU A 83 10.48 -5.47 1.91
C GLU A 83 11.26 -6.18 3.02
N ASP A 84 10.60 -6.98 3.86
CA ASP A 84 11.24 -7.73 4.93
C ASP A 84 12.04 -8.93 4.40
N GLN A 85 11.61 -9.56 3.31
CA GLN A 85 12.40 -10.56 2.59
C GLN A 85 13.67 -9.96 1.98
N GLU A 86 13.56 -8.80 1.33
CA GLU A 86 14.70 -8.07 0.75
C GLU A 86 15.72 -7.67 1.84
N LYS A 87 15.26 -7.23 3.02
CA LYS A 87 16.15 -6.95 4.16
C LYS A 87 16.88 -8.20 4.61
N LYS A 88 16.19 -9.33 4.77
CA LYS A 88 16.80 -10.60 5.21
C LYS A 88 17.87 -11.09 4.23
N GLN A 89 17.63 -10.99 2.92
CA GLN A 89 18.61 -11.39 1.89
C GLN A 89 19.88 -10.53 1.94
N LYS A 90 19.75 -9.22 2.19
CA LYS A 90 20.91 -8.31 2.32
C LYS A 90 21.76 -8.54 3.58
N VAL A 91 21.21 -9.22 4.58
CA VAL A 91 21.89 -9.49 5.87
C VAL A 91 22.57 -10.86 5.88
N GLN A 92 22.26 -11.77 4.95
CA GLN A 92 22.92 -13.07 4.90
C GLN A 92 24.40 -12.90 4.49
N PRO A 93 25.37 -13.32 5.32
CA PRO A 93 26.77 -13.25 4.96
C PRO A 93 27.04 -14.17 3.77
N ILE A 94 27.87 -13.70 2.83
CA ILE A 94 28.43 -14.54 1.77
C ILE A 94 29.21 -15.66 2.48
N LYS A 95 28.78 -16.90 2.27
CA LYS A 95 29.49 -18.09 2.76
C LYS A 95 30.78 -18.30 1.97
#